data_AF-A0AAF0E1X0-F1
#
_entry.id   AF-A0AAF0E1X0-F1
#
_cell.length_a   1.000
_cell.length_b   1.000
_cell.length_c   1.000
_cell.angle_alpha   90.00
_cell.angle_beta   90.00
_cell.angle_gamma   90.00
#
_symmetry.space_group_name_H-M   'P 1'
#
loop_
_entity.id
_entity.type
_entity.pdbx_description
1 polymer ?
#
loop_
_entity_poly.entity_id
_entity_poly.type
_entity_poly.pdbx_seq_one_letter_code
_entity_poly.pdbx_strand_id
1 'polypeptide(L)'
;MSQPVGSIDPSTVPGGSGGYELHQKIRTKTVRLLKKEKYDDAINVLYDGSIKLLDMNEQGSKTNAEFWRKKVIQAAVKWSASSSNSLIGDAKLRLFIAELLAKDDQFFAAENHFVAACAQESAGISSFAAMLNRWNDVYSTAMAKEDPKSPPADSVKRVLSGTFALRGWIPLLIARAPDAALGFLHEYIKGATKNNEALLLPVKPNPKEYKSPAMGISSFNTNIYATANPTLNFSQNAVALACDAHHRAGPPSDEIKGAWNLLVRQYMQENGNAVESFLYEFLSQISSTYFGLAPPRRNMDMLSSMLSGMMGGGAPSADKGEPAIMIKQLPKPADVQAKKPAATPSAPNASEADELMDDEMD
;
A
#
# COMPACT_ATOMS: atom_id res chain seq x y z
N MET A 1 31.30 31.77 -13.83
CA MET A 1 30.73 30.93 -14.92
C MET A 1 31.74 29.84 -15.19
N SER A 2 31.54 28.66 -14.58
CA SER A 2 32.47 27.54 -14.67
C SER A 2 31.82 26.47 -15.54
N GLN A 3 32.50 26.04 -16.60
CA GLN A 3 31.99 25.02 -17.51
C GLN A 3 31.97 23.63 -16.83
N PRO A 4 30.98 22.78 -17.12
CA PRO A 4 30.93 21.43 -16.58
C PRO A 4 31.96 20.56 -17.32
N VAL A 5 32.92 20.03 -16.57
CA VAL A 5 33.89 19.05 -17.06
C VAL A 5 33.15 17.70 -17.21
N GLY A 6 32.94 17.24 -18.45
CA GLY A 6 32.54 15.86 -18.72
C GLY A 6 31.38 15.60 -19.67
N SER A 7 30.91 16.59 -20.45
CA SER A 7 29.86 16.37 -21.45
C SER A 7 30.34 15.44 -22.58
N ILE A 8 29.81 14.21 -22.64
CA ILE A 8 29.95 13.31 -23.80
C ILE A 8 29.13 13.91 -24.96
N ASP A 9 29.80 14.25 -26.07
CA ASP A 9 29.25 14.89 -27.28
C ASP A 9 28.38 13.93 -28.12
N PRO A 10 27.08 14.22 -28.31
CA PRO A 10 26.13 13.37 -29.03
C PRO A 10 26.32 13.32 -30.55
N SER A 11 27.13 14.21 -31.15
CA SER A 11 27.40 14.22 -32.59
C SER A 11 28.49 13.23 -33.03
N THR A 12 29.17 12.61 -32.07
CA THR A 12 30.28 11.67 -32.32
C THR A 12 29.85 10.20 -32.43
N VAL A 13 28.54 9.90 -32.39
CA VAL A 13 28.04 8.53 -32.45
C VAL A 13 27.11 8.36 -33.66
N PRO A 14 27.62 7.82 -34.79
CA PRO A 14 26.83 7.51 -35.98
C PRO A 14 25.83 6.37 -35.73
N GLY A 15 24.71 6.39 -36.47
CA GLY A 15 23.63 5.41 -36.38
C GLY A 15 24.09 3.98 -36.65
N GLY A 16 23.80 3.10 -35.69
CA GLY A 16 24.11 1.67 -35.64
C GLY A 16 25.20 1.33 -34.62
N SER A 17 24.84 0.67 -33.51
CA SER A 17 25.65 0.25 -32.32
C SER A 17 25.88 1.22 -31.15
N GLY A 18 25.06 2.27 -30.97
CA GLY A 18 25.31 3.31 -29.97
C GLY A 18 25.06 2.95 -28.48
N GLY A 19 24.04 2.16 -28.15
CA GLY A 19 23.64 1.92 -26.75
C GLY A 19 24.57 1.00 -25.97
N TYR A 20 24.92 -0.15 -26.54
CA TYR A 20 25.81 -1.13 -25.91
C TYR A 20 27.22 -0.55 -25.66
N GLU A 21 27.78 0.15 -26.64
CA GLU A 21 29.09 0.79 -26.50
C GLU A 21 29.08 1.88 -25.43
N LEU A 22 28.03 2.72 -25.39
CA LEU A 22 27.85 3.71 -24.35
C LEU A 22 27.77 3.05 -22.97
N HIS A 23 27.00 1.96 -22.83
CA HIS A 23 26.92 1.20 -21.59
C HIS A 23 28.28 0.63 -21.14
N GLN A 24 29.07 0.04 -22.04
CA GLN A 24 30.41 -0.47 -21.71
C GLN A 24 31.38 0.66 -21.31
N LYS A 25 31.29 1.83 -21.98
CA LYS A 25 32.09 3.02 -21.65
C LYS A 25 31.75 3.56 -20.26
N ILE A 26 30.45 3.67 -19.94
CA ILE A 26 29.96 4.08 -18.61
C ILE A 26 30.51 3.12 -17.55
N ARG A 27 30.29 1.80 -17.71
CA ARG A 27 30.76 0.77 -16.77
C ARG A 27 32.26 0.86 -16.51
N THR A 28 33.06 0.91 -17.58
CA THR A 28 34.53 0.97 -17.47
C THR A 28 34.99 2.24 -16.73
N LYS A 29 34.38 3.39 -17.04
CA LYS A 29 34.72 4.67 -16.39
C LYS A 29 34.35 4.65 -14.91
N THR A 30 33.15 4.18 -14.57
CA THR A 30 32.69 4.06 -13.19
C THR A 30 33.60 3.17 -12.35
N VAL A 31 33.98 1.98 -12.83
CA VAL A 31 34.90 1.07 -12.09
C VAL A 31 36.23 1.74 -11.81
N ARG A 32 36.78 2.52 -12.75
CA ARG A 32 38.02 3.27 -12.54
C ARG A 32 37.87 4.38 -11.49
N LEU A 33 36.71 5.04 -11.44
CA LEU A 33 36.41 6.07 -10.44
C LEU A 33 36.24 5.45 -9.04
N LEU A 34 35.55 4.31 -8.94
CA LEU A 34 35.39 3.57 -7.68
C LEU A 34 36.73 3.12 -7.11
N LYS A 35 37.65 2.60 -7.94
CA LYS A 35 39.02 2.24 -7.51
C LYS A 35 39.84 3.42 -6.97
N LYS A 36 39.45 4.65 -7.31
CA LYS A 36 40.07 5.90 -6.86
C LYS A 36 39.27 6.57 -5.74
N GLU A 37 38.25 5.90 -5.20
CA GLU A 37 37.34 6.42 -4.16
C GLU A 37 36.65 7.74 -4.54
N LYS A 38 36.54 8.01 -5.85
CA LYS A 38 35.86 9.20 -6.39
C LYS A 38 34.37 8.93 -6.55
N TYR A 39 33.67 8.81 -5.42
CA TYR A 39 32.26 8.40 -5.40
C TYR A 39 31.34 9.41 -6.08
N ASP A 40 31.51 10.70 -5.85
CA ASP A 40 30.67 11.75 -6.48
C ASP A 40 30.79 11.74 -8.01
N ASP A 41 32.01 11.63 -8.52
CA ASP A 41 32.27 11.51 -9.96
C ASP A 41 31.64 10.23 -10.53
N ALA A 42 31.73 9.11 -9.79
CA ALA A 42 31.14 7.84 -10.19
C ALA A 42 29.61 7.90 -10.25
N ILE A 43 28.97 8.56 -9.28
CA ILE A 43 27.53 8.80 -9.22
C ILE A 43 27.09 9.63 -10.43
N ASN A 44 27.77 10.75 -10.71
CA ASN A 44 27.44 11.62 -11.84
C ASN A 44 27.56 10.88 -13.18
N VAL A 45 28.63 10.11 -13.38
CA VAL A 45 28.82 9.31 -14.60
C VAL A 45 27.73 8.27 -14.79
N LEU A 46 27.32 7.58 -13.72
CA LEU A 46 26.23 6.61 -13.77
C LEU A 46 24.88 7.28 -14.06
N TYR A 47 24.59 8.40 -13.40
CA TYR A 47 23.33 9.12 -13.56
C TYR A 47 23.17 9.66 -14.98
N ASP A 48 24.12 10.48 -15.45
CA ASP A 48 24.08 11.07 -16.79
C ASP A 48 24.08 9.99 -17.88
N GLY A 49 24.86 8.93 -17.66
CA GLY A 49 24.91 7.79 -18.57
C GLY A 49 23.58 7.04 -18.66
N SER A 50 22.90 6.83 -17.53
CA SER A 50 21.61 6.15 -17.49
C SER A 50 20.51 6.96 -18.16
N ILE A 51 20.47 8.28 -17.94
CA ILE A 51 19.52 9.18 -18.64
C ILE A 51 19.69 9.09 -20.15
N LYS A 52 20.94 9.17 -20.64
CA LYS A 52 21.22 9.03 -22.09
C LYS A 52 20.78 7.69 -22.66
N LEU A 53 21.02 6.60 -21.94
CA LEU A 53 20.56 5.27 -22.39
C LEU A 53 19.04 5.17 -22.45
N LEU A 54 18.33 5.79 -21.50
CA LEU A 54 16.86 5.85 -21.51
C LEU A 54 16.33 6.69 -22.69
N ASP A 55 16.95 7.83 -22.99
CA ASP A 55 16.60 8.71 -24.11
C ASP A 55 16.80 8.05 -25.47
N MET A 56 17.76 7.12 -25.58
CA MET A 56 18.00 6.31 -26.78
C MET A 56 16.93 5.22 -26.99
N ASN A 57 15.93 5.12 -26.10
CA ASN A 57 14.87 4.11 -26.12
C ASN A 57 15.38 2.65 -26.11
N GLU A 58 16.59 2.43 -25.56
CA GLU A 58 17.22 1.12 -25.41
C GLU A 58 16.62 0.31 -24.25
N GLN A 59 15.36 0.58 -23.86
CA GLN A 59 14.71 -0.01 -22.68
C GLN A 59 14.31 -1.49 -22.89
N GLY A 60 14.64 -2.07 -24.04
CA GLY A 60 14.20 -3.40 -24.45
C GLY A 60 12.68 -3.47 -24.63
N SER A 61 12.16 -4.69 -24.78
CA SER A 61 10.70 -4.93 -24.81
C SER A 61 10.01 -4.33 -23.57
N LYS A 62 8.72 -3.95 -23.70
CA LYS A 62 7.91 -3.37 -22.60
C LYS A 62 7.99 -4.21 -21.31
N THR A 63 8.02 -5.53 -21.44
CA THR A 63 8.15 -6.49 -20.32
C THR A 63 9.49 -6.34 -19.59
N ASN A 64 10.58 -6.09 -20.33
CA ASN A 64 11.91 -5.90 -19.76
C ASN A 64 12.00 -4.54 -19.04
N ALA A 65 11.41 -3.50 -19.60
CA ALA A 65 11.35 -2.17 -18.97
C ALA A 65 10.60 -2.20 -17.62
N GLU A 66 9.47 -2.90 -17.54
CA GLU A 66 8.70 -3.05 -16.29
C GLU A 66 9.49 -3.84 -15.23
N PHE A 67 10.15 -4.92 -15.64
CA PHE A 67 11.03 -5.69 -14.75
C PHE A 67 12.15 -4.83 -14.16
N TRP A 68 12.87 -4.09 -14.99
CA TRP A 68 13.97 -3.23 -14.53
C TRP A 68 13.49 -2.07 -13.68
N ARG A 69 12.34 -1.46 -14.00
CA ARG A 69 11.72 -0.45 -13.15
C ARG A 69 11.44 -0.97 -11.75
N LYS A 70 10.87 -2.18 -11.63
CA LYS A 70 10.64 -2.82 -10.33
C LYS A 70 11.94 -3.04 -9.56
N LYS A 71 13.00 -3.50 -10.23
CA LYS A 71 14.33 -3.71 -9.62
C LYS A 71 14.95 -2.39 -9.13
N VAL A 72 14.87 -1.32 -9.94
CA VAL A 72 15.37 0.01 -9.56
C VAL A 72 14.61 0.55 -8.36
N ILE A 73 13.28 0.46 -8.36
CA ILE A 73 12.43 0.86 -7.21
C ILE A 73 12.84 0.09 -5.93
N GLN A 74 13.00 -1.23 -6.02
CA GLN A 74 13.40 -2.05 -4.87
C GLN A 74 14.79 -1.66 -4.34
N ALA A 75 15.76 -1.44 -5.23
CA ALA A 75 17.10 -1.02 -4.86
C ALA A 75 17.12 0.37 -4.20
N ALA A 76 16.39 1.33 -4.78
CA ALA A 76 16.28 2.69 -4.24
C ALA A 76 15.62 2.71 -2.86
N VAL A 77 14.51 1.98 -2.68
CA VAL A 77 13.85 1.84 -1.37
C VAL A 77 14.78 1.20 -0.35
N LYS A 78 15.45 0.09 -0.71
CA LYS A 78 16.39 -0.60 0.20
C LYS A 78 17.53 0.32 0.62
N TRP A 79 18.14 1.02 -0.32
CA TRP A 79 19.19 2.00 -0.04
C TRP A 79 18.68 3.13 0.86
N SER A 80 17.49 3.67 0.58
CA SER A 80 16.92 4.76 1.38
C SER A 80 16.65 4.30 2.81
N ALA A 81 16.16 3.08 3.03
CA ALA A 81 15.90 2.53 4.35
C ALA A 81 17.19 2.44 5.18
N SER A 82 18.28 1.97 4.58
CA SER A 82 19.59 1.92 5.23
C SER A 82 20.18 3.31 5.48
N SER A 83 19.96 4.26 4.58
CA SER A 83 20.59 5.59 4.65
C SER A 83 19.84 6.57 5.54
N SER A 84 18.51 6.44 5.65
CA SER A 84 17.65 7.33 6.43
C SER A 84 17.29 6.79 7.82
N ASN A 85 17.82 5.62 8.20
CA ASN A 85 17.42 4.88 9.41
C ASN A 85 15.90 4.64 9.53
N SER A 86 15.20 4.55 8.39
CA SER A 86 13.77 4.24 8.33
C SER A 86 13.58 2.79 7.91
N LEU A 87 12.84 2.00 8.68
CA LEU A 87 12.57 0.59 8.37
C LEU A 87 11.75 0.41 7.07
N ILE A 88 11.03 1.45 6.65
CA ILE A 88 10.15 1.42 5.48
C ILE A 88 10.65 2.31 4.34
N GLY A 89 11.85 2.88 4.44
CA GLY A 89 12.46 3.75 3.43
C GLY A 89 12.02 5.21 3.53
N ASP A 90 12.74 6.08 2.81
CA ASP A 90 12.53 7.53 2.82
C ASP A 90 11.12 7.92 2.36
N ALA A 91 10.45 8.80 3.11
CA ALA A 91 9.07 9.18 2.89
C ALA A 91 8.86 9.88 1.54
N LYS A 92 9.77 10.78 1.15
CA LYS A 92 9.66 11.56 -0.09
C LYS A 92 9.91 10.68 -1.32
N LEU A 93 10.90 9.80 -1.27
CA LEU A 93 11.15 8.80 -2.30
C LEU A 93 9.94 7.87 -2.46
N ARG A 94 9.38 7.38 -1.35
CA ARG A 94 8.16 6.56 -1.35
C ARG A 94 7.00 7.29 -2.00
N LEU A 95 6.77 8.56 -1.64
CA LEU A 95 5.71 9.38 -2.23
C LEU A 95 5.91 9.56 -3.74
N PHE A 96 7.12 9.90 -4.18
CA PHE A 96 7.44 10.03 -5.60
C PHE A 96 7.16 8.74 -6.39
N ILE A 97 7.61 7.58 -5.87
CA ILE A 97 7.36 6.28 -6.50
C ILE A 97 5.86 5.98 -6.57
N ALA A 98 5.13 6.25 -5.48
CA ALA A 98 3.68 6.05 -5.43
C ALA A 98 2.95 6.89 -6.49
N GLU A 99 3.25 8.18 -6.59
CA GLU A 99 2.63 9.08 -7.57
C GLU A 99 2.99 8.69 -9.01
N LEU A 100 4.24 8.28 -9.24
CA LEU A 100 4.69 7.78 -10.54
C LEU A 100 3.93 6.51 -10.96
N LEU A 101 3.76 5.54 -10.05
CA LEU A 101 3.01 4.30 -10.32
C LEU A 101 1.51 4.58 -10.50
N ALA A 102 0.94 5.49 -9.71
CA ALA A 102 -0.47 5.87 -9.82
C ALA A 102 -0.80 6.61 -11.12
N LYS A 103 0.16 7.39 -11.64
CA LYS A 103 0.04 8.03 -12.96
C LYS A 103 -0.12 7.00 -14.08
N ASP A 104 0.54 5.85 -13.93
CA ASP A 104 0.51 4.73 -14.89
C ASP A 104 -0.60 3.70 -14.59
N ASP A 105 -1.61 4.07 -13.78
CA ASP A 105 -2.72 3.20 -13.35
C ASP A 105 -2.29 1.92 -12.61
N GLN A 106 -1.04 1.84 -12.15
CA GLN A 106 -0.52 0.73 -11.33
C GLN A 106 -0.92 0.91 -9.86
N PHE A 107 -2.21 1.06 -9.60
CA PHE A 107 -2.75 1.46 -8.29
C PHE A 107 -2.36 0.50 -7.15
N PHE A 108 -2.40 -0.80 -7.39
CA PHE A 108 -2.06 -1.79 -6.36
C PHE A 108 -0.58 -1.70 -5.94
N ALA A 109 0.32 -1.49 -6.91
CA ALA A 109 1.73 -1.29 -6.62
C ALA A 109 1.98 0.05 -5.91
N ALA A 110 1.28 1.11 -6.34
CA ALA A 110 1.37 2.44 -5.75
C ALA A 110 0.92 2.48 -4.27
N GLU A 111 -0.13 1.75 -3.91
CA GLU A 111 -0.72 1.75 -2.57
C GLU A 111 0.31 1.48 -1.45
N ASN A 112 1.19 0.49 -1.60
CA ASN A 112 2.22 0.19 -0.59
C ASN A 112 3.14 1.39 -0.33
N HIS A 113 3.52 2.08 -1.42
CA HIS A 113 4.39 3.23 -1.36
C HIS A 113 3.67 4.45 -0.76
N PHE A 114 2.38 4.64 -1.05
CA PHE A 114 1.59 5.67 -0.41
C PHE A 114 1.44 5.43 1.09
N VAL A 115 1.15 4.20 1.52
CA VAL A 115 1.06 3.85 2.94
C VAL A 115 2.39 4.12 3.64
N ALA A 116 3.52 3.72 3.02
CA ALA A 116 4.85 3.96 3.58
C ALA A 116 5.18 5.45 3.75
N ALA A 117 4.81 6.26 2.77
CA ALA A 117 5.02 7.70 2.81
C ALA A 117 4.10 8.36 3.85
N CYS A 118 2.80 8.06 3.80
CA CYS A 118 1.78 8.66 4.66
C CYS A 118 1.92 8.27 6.13
N ALA A 119 2.47 7.09 6.41
CA ALA A 119 2.77 6.68 7.79
C ALA A 119 3.88 7.51 8.44
N GLN A 120 4.71 8.20 7.65
CA GLN A 120 5.83 9.02 8.12
C GLN A 120 5.53 10.52 8.00
N GLU A 121 4.89 10.94 6.91
CA GLU A 121 4.64 12.35 6.59
C GLU A 121 3.22 12.58 6.03
N SER A 122 2.61 13.71 6.34
CA SER A 122 1.24 14.02 5.88
C SER A 122 1.13 14.41 4.41
N ALA A 123 2.23 14.75 3.74
CA ALA A 123 2.23 15.34 2.39
C ALA A 123 1.54 14.47 1.33
N GLY A 124 1.59 13.14 1.50
CA GLY A 124 1.02 12.18 0.55
C GLY A 124 -0.48 11.89 0.74
N ILE A 125 -1.11 12.37 1.82
CA ILE A 125 -2.44 11.92 2.24
C ILE A 125 -3.51 12.23 1.18
N SER A 126 -3.57 13.46 0.68
CA SER A 126 -4.54 13.85 -0.35
C SER A 126 -4.31 13.11 -1.67
N SER A 127 -3.05 12.94 -2.10
CA SER A 127 -2.69 12.16 -3.30
C SER A 127 -3.11 10.70 -3.16
N PHE A 128 -2.93 10.11 -1.98
CA PHE A 128 -3.32 8.72 -1.71
C PHE A 128 -4.84 8.54 -1.76
N ALA A 129 -5.58 9.44 -1.10
CA ALA A 129 -7.04 9.48 -1.13
C ALA A 129 -7.59 9.66 -2.56
N ALA A 130 -6.97 10.55 -3.35
CA ALA A 130 -7.34 10.75 -4.75
C ALA A 130 -7.07 9.50 -5.59
N MET A 131 -5.94 8.82 -5.38
CA MET A 131 -5.59 7.59 -6.09
C MET A 131 -6.60 6.47 -5.81
N LEU A 132 -6.98 6.22 -4.56
CA LEU A 132 -7.97 5.18 -4.23
C LEU A 132 -9.37 5.51 -4.74
N ASN A 133 -9.76 6.80 -4.77
CA ASN A 133 -11.00 7.23 -5.41
C ASN A 133 -10.98 6.98 -6.92
N ARG A 134 -9.86 7.29 -7.60
CA ARG A 134 -9.66 7.00 -9.03
C ARG A 134 -9.70 5.49 -9.30
N TRP A 135 -9.04 4.69 -8.47
CA TRP A 135 -9.04 3.24 -8.64
C TRP A 135 -10.46 2.67 -8.49
N ASN A 136 -11.23 3.11 -7.49
CA ASN A 136 -12.63 2.70 -7.35
C ASN A 136 -13.47 3.06 -8.59
N ASP A 137 -13.26 4.24 -9.17
CA ASP A 137 -13.95 4.68 -10.39
C ASP A 137 -13.63 3.80 -11.60
N VAL A 138 -12.35 3.54 -11.85
CA VAL A 138 -11.89 2.66 -12.94
C VAL A 138 -12.42 1.23 -12.75
N TYR A 139 -12.34 0.71 -11.52
CA TYR A 139 -12.75 -0.65 -11.18
C TYR A 139 -14.26 -0.84 -11.31
N SER A 140 -15.06 0.07 -10.74
CA SER A 140 -16.53 0.02 -10.85
C SER A 140 -17.03 0.17 -12.28
N THR A 141 -16.36 1.02 -13.09
CA THR A 141 -16.65 1.16 -14.52
C THR A 141 -16.35 -0.12 -15.29
N ALA A 142 -15.23 -0.80 -14.99
CA ALA A 142 -14.91 -2.07 -15.60
C ALA A 142 -15.95 -3.14 -15.23
N MET A 143 -16.36 -3.21 -13.95
CA MET A 143 -17.32 -4.21 -13.46
C MET A 143 -18.69 -4.05 -14.12
N ALA A 144 -19.18 -2.81 -14.23
CA ALA A 144 -20.47 -2.54 -14.86
C ALA A 144 -20.48 -2.86 -16.37
N LYS A 145 -19.31 -2.86 -17.03
CA LYS A 145 -19.19 -3.22 -18.45
C LYS A 145 -19.12 -4.73 -18.69
N GLU A 146 -18.61 -5.50 -17.74
CA GLU A 146 -18.39 -6.95 -17.91
C GLU A 146 -19.70 -7.75 -17.95
N ASP A 147 -20.70 -7.35 -17.16
CA ASP A 147 -22.00 -8.02 -17.11
C ASP A 147 -23.14 -7.02 -17.38
N PRO A 148 -23.90 -7.17 -18.48
CA PRO A 148 -25.07 -6.34 -18.79
C PRO A 148 -26.17 -6.36 -17.73
N LYS A 149 -26.17 -7.33 -16.81
CA LYS A 149 -27.09 -7.41 -15.67
C LYS A 149 -26.53 -6.75 -14.41
N SER A 150 -25.27 -6.32 -14.42
CA SER A 150 -24.68 -5.62 -13.28
C SER A 150 -25.38 -4.30 -13.03
N PRO A 151 -25.46 -3.86 -11.76
CA PRO A 151 -25.92 -2.52 -11.43
C PRO A 151 -25.12 -1.44 -12.19
N PRO A 152 -25.70 -0.24 -12.40
CA PRO A 152 -24.98 0.88 -13.00
C PRO A 152 -23.67 1.17 -12.26
N ALA A 153 -22.65 1.65 -12.99
CA ALA A 153 -21.32 1.92 -12.44
C ALA A 153 -21.36 2.79 -11.17
N ASP A 154 -22.23 3.81 -11.12
CA ASP A 154 -22.39 4.66 -9.93
C ASP A 154 -22.91 3.90 -8.71
N SER A 155 -23.77 2.91 -8.90
CA SER A 155 -24.25 2.06 -7.80
C SER A 155 -23.14 1.13 -7.31
N VAL A 156 -22.38 0.51 -8.22
CA VAL A 156 -21.22 -0.31 -7.87
C VAL A 156 -20.17 0.53 -7.12
N LYS A 157 -19.84 1.71 -7.64
CA LYS A 157 -18.91 2.67 -7.04
C LYS A 157 -19.31 3.06 -5.61
N ARG A 158 -20.61 3.31 -5.35
CA ARG A 158 -21.10 3.63 -3.99
C ARG A 158 -20.89 2.48 -3.02
N VAL A 159 -21.18 1.26 -3.43
CA VAL A 159 -21.01 0.06 -2.60
C VAL A 159 -19.52 -0.16 -2.31
N LEU A 160 -18.68 -0.14 -3.35
CA LEU A 160 -17.25 -0.37 -3.24
C LEU A 160 -16.47 0.79 -2.59
N SER A 161 -17.05 1.99 -2.48
CA SER A 161 -16.41 3.15 -1.84
C SER A 161 -15.93 2.81 -0.42
N GLY A 162 -16.73 2.04 0.32
CA GLY A 162 -16.35 1.52 1.64
C GLY A 162 -15.16 0.57 1.58
N THR A 163 -15.19 -0.40 0.66
CA THR A 163 -14.11 -1.38 0.48
C THR A 163 -12.79 -0.72 0.11
N PHE A 164 -12.80 0.26 -0.79
CA PHE A 164 -11.59 1.00 -1.15
C PHE A 164 -11.08 1.90 0.00
N ALA A 165 -11.97 2.43 0.85
CA ALA A 165 -11.54 3.15 2.05
C ALA A 165 -10.76 2.25 3.02
N LEU A 166 -11.21 0.99 3.22
CA LEU A 166 -10.49 0.01 4.05
C LEU A 166 -9.03 -0.16 3.62
N ARG A 167 -8.75 -0.12 2.31
CA ARG A 167 -7.39 -0.23 1.75
C ARG A 167 -6.46 0.91 2.14
N GLY A 168 -7.01 2.08 2.48
CA GLY A 168 -6.21 3.21 2.91
C GLY A 168 -5.93 3.21 4.40
N TRP A 169 -6.99 3.15 5.22
CA TRP A 169 -6.82 3.36 6.66
C TRP A 169 -6.31 2.12 7.41
N ILE A 170 -6.64 0.90 6.99
CA ILE A 170 -6.21 -0.31 7.71
C ILE A 170 -4.68 -0.46 7.67
N PRO A 171 -4.01 -0.37 6.50
CA PRO A 171 -2.56 -0.43 6.47
C PRO A 171 -1.90 0.70 7.25
N LEU A 172 -2.49 1.90 7.28
CA LEU A 172 -1.99 3.03 8.06
C LEU A 172 -2.09 2.78 9.57
N LEU A 173 -3.19 2.20 10.06
CA LEU A 173 -3.29 1.80 11.47
C LEU A 173 -2.30 0.69 11.81
N ILE A 174 -2.13 -0.32 10.94
CA ILE A 174 -1.12 -1.37 11.12
C ILE A 174 0.29 -0.78 11.16
N ALA A 175 0.55 0.24 10.33
CA ALA A 175 1.80 1.00 10.32
C ALA A 175 1.94 1.99 11.51
N ARG A 176 1.02 1.94 12.48
CA ARG A 176 1.00 2.79 13.69
C ARG A 176 0.86 4.29 13.41
N ALA A 177 0.13 4.64 12.35
CA ALA A 177 -0.11 6.03 11.94
C ALA A 177 -1.61 6.39 11.97
N PRO A 178 -2.22 6.52 13.17
CA PRO A 178 -3.65 6.81 13.31
C PRO A 178 -4.05 8.19 12.78
N ASP A 179 -3.22 9.22 12.95
CA ASP A 179 -3.50 10.55 12.42
C ASP A 179 -3.48 10.58 10.89
N ALA A 180 -2.54 9.85 10.28
CA ALA A 180 -2.51 9.69 8.84
C ALA A 180 -3.74 8.95 8.32
N ALA A 181 -4.20 7.92 9.04
CA ALA A 181 -5.44 7.20 8.73
C ALA A 181 -6.68 8.11 8.81
N LEU A 182 -6.73 8.99 9.81
CA LEU A 182 -7.80 9.97 9.98
C LEU A 182 -7.81 10.99 8.83
N GLY A 183 -6.65 11.61 8.56
CA GLY A 183 -6.49 12.55 7.46
C GLY A 183 -6.83 11.92 6.11
N PHE A 184 -6.41 10.67 5.89
CA PHE A 184 -6.76 9.91 4.70
C PHE A 184 -8.28 9.76 4.55
N LEU A 185 -9.00 9.35 5.60
CA LEU A 185 -10.45 9.17 5.52
C LEU A 185 -11.18 10.48 5.22
N HIS A 186 -10.75 11.59 5.82
CA HIS A 186 -11.34 12.91 5.54
C HIS A 186 -11.20 13.29 4.08
N GLU A 187 -9.99 13.20 3.52
CA GLU A 187 -9.73 13.51 2.12
C GLU A 187 -10.42 12.51 1.17
N TYR A 188 -10.43 11.23 1.52
CA TYR A 188 -11.06 10.18 0.71
C TYR A 188 -12.58 10.38 0.62
N ILE A 189 -13.26 10.60 1.74
CA ILE A 189 -14.72 10.79 1.76
C ILE A 189 -15.10 12.10 1.06
N LYS A 190 -14.33 13.18 1.26
CA LYS A 190 -14.51 14.44 0.54
C LYS A 190 -14.41 14.24 -0.97
N GLY A 191 -13.42 13.46 -1.44
CA GLY A 191 -13.28 13.09 -2.85
C GLY A 191 -14.42 12.20 -3.37
N ALA A 192 -14.83 11.19 -2.59
CA ALA A 192 -15.88 10.24 -2.96
C ALA A 192 -17.25 10.92 -3.09
N THR A 193 -17.56 11.85 -2.19
CA THR A 193 -18.85 12.55 -2.12
C THR A 193 -18.97 13.67 -3.15
N LYS A 194 -17.86 14.33 -3.52
CA LYS A 194 -17.84 15.31 -4.61
C LYS A 194 -18.36 14.73 -5.93
N ASN A 195 -18.11 13.45 -6.17
CA ASN A 195 -18.51 12.75 -7.38
C ASN A 195 -19.76 11.87 -7.18
N ASN A 196 -20.35 11.88 -5.98
CA ASN A 196 -21.50 11.04 -5.63
C ASN A 196 -22.26 11.62 -4.43
N GLU A 197 -23.07 12.65 -4.65
CA GLU A 197 -23.83 13.31 -3.59
C GLU A 197 -24.78 12.36 -2.85
N ALA A 198 -25.30 11.34 -3.54
CA ALA A 198 -26.16 10.31 -2.96
C ALA A 198 -25.45 9.41 -1.93
N LEU A 199 -24.12 9.52 -1.79
CA LEU A 199 -23.36 8.87 -0.72
C LEU A 199 -23.58 9.54 0.64
N LEU A 200 -23.96 10.82 0.68
CA LEU A 200 -24.24 11.54 1.92
C LEU A 200 -25.71 11.41 2.33
N LEU A 201 -25.94 11.15 3.61
CA LEU A 201 -27.28 11.23 4.18
C LEU A 201 -27.69 12.70 4.35
N PRO A 202 -28.99 13.04 4.22
CA PRO A 202 -29.52 14.40 4.32
C PRO A 202 -29.60 14.89 5.78
N VAL A 203 -28.51 14.77 6.53
CA VAL A 203 -28.35 15.24 7.91
C VAL A 203 -27.65 16.60 7.88
N LYS A 204 -27.99 17.53 8.79
CA LYS A 204 -27.32 18.83 8.91
C LYS A 204 -26.95 19.12 10.37
N PRO A 205 -25.70 19.49 10.69
CA PRO A 205 -24.55 19.58 9.77
C PRO A 205 -24.06 18.18 9.33
N ASN A 206 -23.48 18.10 8.12
CA ASN A 206 -22.77 16.92 7.61
C ASN A 206 -21.54 17.45 6.84
N PRO A 207 -20.32 17.31 7.37
CA PRO A 207 -19.95 16.44 8.49
C PRO A 207 -20.48 16.94 9.84
N LYS A 208 -20.71 15.99 10.75
CA LYS A 208 -21.14 16.24 12.12
C LYS A 208 -19.99 15.99 13.09
N GLU A 209 -20.09 16.56 14.28
CA GLU A 209 -19.18 16.24 15.38
C GLU A 209 -19.22 14.73 15.67
N TYR A 210 -18.03 14.14 15.83
CA TYR A 210 -17.89 12.75 16.22
C TYR A 210 -18.42 12.54 17.63
N LYS A 211 -19.28 11.55 17.77
CA LYS A 211 -19.71 11.00 19.05
C LYS A 211 -19.54 9.50 18.97
N SER A 212 -18.85 8.93 19.95
CA SER A 212 -18.70 7.48 20.07
C SER A 212 -20.08 6.80 19.94
N PRO A 213 -20.19 5.70 19.18
CA PRO A 213 -21.42 4.91 19.09
C PRO A 213 -21.97 4.50 20.47
N ALA A 214 -21.08 4.23 21.42
CA ALA A 214 -21.40 4.13 22.82
C ALA A 214 -21.14 5.50 23.47
N MET A 215 -22.22 6.29 23.60
CA MET A 215 -22.20 7.71 23.94
C MET A 215 -21.29 8.03 25.13
N GLY A 216 -20.43 9.04 24.98
CA GLY A 216 -19.59 9.57 26.06
C GLY A 216 -18.32 8.76 26.37
N ILE A 217 -18.06 7.64 25.69
CA ILE A 217 -16.84 6.83 25.93
C ILE A 217 -15.60 7.48 25.32
N SER A 218 -15.70 7.94 24.07
CA SER A 218 -14.60 8.61 23.39
C SER A 218 -14.66 10.12 23.60
N SER A 219 -13.52 10.71 23.97
CA SER A 219 -13.32 12.15 24.08
C SER A 219 -12.55 12.73 22.89
N PHE A 220 -12.25 11.92 21.88
CA PHE A 220 -11.49 12.36 20.72
C PHE A 220 -12.31 13.33 19.86
N ASN A 221 -11.75 14.51 19.59
CA ASN A 221 -12.43 15.53 18.82
C ASN A 221 -12.12 15.37 17.33
N THR A 222 -13.13 15.06 16.54
CA THR A 222 -13.05 15.06 15.08
C THR A 222 -14.44 15.22 14.48
N ASN A 223 -14.50 15.39 13.16
CA ASN A 223 -15.74 15.43 12.40
C ASN A 223 -15.88 14.16 11.57
N ILE A 224 -17.11 13.65 11.46
CA ILE A 224 -17.44 12.49 10.64
C ILE A 224 -18.61 12.79 9.70
N TYR A 225 -18.57 12.21 8.51
CA TYR A 225 -19.66 12.26 7.55
C TYR A 225 -20.70 11.19 7.86
N ALA A 226 -21.98 11.57 7.86
CA ALA A 226 -23.08 10.62 7.84
C ALA A 226 -23.27 10.15 6.39
N THR A 227 -22.89 8.90 6.11
CA THR A 227 -22.94 8.32 4.75
C THR A 227 -23.97 7.21 4.64
N ALA A 228 -24.46 6.96 3.43
CA ALA A 228 -25.31 5.82 3.09
C ALA A 228 -24.51 4.50 2.99
N ASN A 229 -23.18 4.53 3.13
CA ASN A 229 -22.33 3.35 3.06
C ASN A 229 -21.93 2.88 4.49
N PRO A 230 -22.38 1.70 4.95
CA PRO A 230 -22.12 1.23 6.32
C PRO A 230 -20.62 1.02 6.58
N THR A 231 -19.84 0.57 5.60
CA THR A 231 -18.39 0.40 5.74
C THR A 231 -17.65 1.72 5.90
N LEU A 232 -18.08 2.80 5.24
CA LEU A 232 -17.51 4.14 5.48
C LEU A 232 -17.86 4.67 6.87
N ASN A 233 -19.08 4.42 7.34
CA ASN A 233 -19.47 4.77 8.70
C ASN A 233 -18.64 3.99 9.73
N PHE A 234 -18.47 2.68 9.55
CA PHE A 234 -17.58 1.84 10.36
C PHE A 234 -16.14 2.37 10.34
N SER A 235 -15.58 2.63 9.16
CA SER A 235 -14.20 3.10 8.97
C SER A 235 -13.91 4.37 9.77
N GLN A 236 -14.81 5.37 9.69
CA GLN A 236 -14.66 6.63 10.43
C GLN A 236 -14.70 6.42 11.95
N ASN A 237 -15.63 5.59 12.45
CA ASN A 237 -15.73 5.29 13.88
C ASN A 237 -14.52 4.49 14.38
N ALA A 238 -14.04 3.52 13.59
CA ALA A 238 -12.89 2.68 13.93
C ALA A 238 -11.61 3.53 14.04
N VAL A 239 -11.36 4.40 13.06
CA VAL A 239 -10.19 5.28 13.09
C VAL A 239 -10.29 6.32 14.21
N ALA A 240 -11.47 6.89 14.47
CA ALA A 240 -11.65 7.81 15.60
C ALA A 240 -11.37 7.15 16.96
N LEU A 241 -11.84 5.92 17.19
CA LEU A 241 -11.52 5.16 18.40
C LEU A 241 -10.02 4.83 18.50
N ALA A 242 -9.38 4.48 17.38
CA ALA A 242 -7.94 4.21 17.36
C ALA A 242 -7.11 5.48 17.66
N CYS A 243 -7.53 6.63 17.11
CA CYS A 243 -6.92 7.92 17.44
C CYS A 243 -7.10 8.26 18.92
N ASP A 244 -8.29 8.03 19.48
CA ASP A 244 -8.53 8.27 20.91
C ASP A 244 -7.63 7.41 21.79
N ALA A 245 -7.56 6.10 21.50
CA ALA A 245 -6.69 5.18 22.22
C ALA A 245 -5.20 5.57 22.10
N HIS A 246 -4.77 6.07 20.95
CA HIS A 246 -3.39 6.49 20.70
C HIS A 246 -3.01 7.78 21.43
N HIS A 247 -3.91 8.77 21.49
CA HIS A 247 -3.62 10.08 22.08
C HIS A 247 -3.79 10.12 23.60
N ARG A 248 -4.41 9.10 24.20
CA ARG A 248 -4.54 9.00 25.65
C ARG A 248 -3.22 8.58 26.30
N ALA A 249 -2.96 9.15 27.47
CA ALA A 249 -1.87 8.71 28.31
C ALA A 249 -2.23 7.39 29.02
N GLY A 250 -1.38 6.38 28.85
CA GLY A 250 -1.57 5.06 29.48
C GLY A 250 -2.41 4.09 28.65
N PRO A 251 -2.63 2.87 29.16
CA PRO A 251 -3.37 1.85 28.44
C PRO A 251 -4.84 2.24 28.22
N PRO A 252 -5.47 1.76 27.14
CA PRO A 252 -6.87 2.04 26.83
C PRO A 252 -7.78 1.52 27.96
N SER A 253 -8.81 2.30 28.29
CA SER A 253 -9.79 1.91 29.31
C SER A 253 -10.67 0.76 28.84
N ASP A 254 -11.32 0.07 29.78
CA ASP A 254 -12.18 -1.08 29.45
C ASP A 254 -13.43 -0.66 28.67
N GLU A 255 -13.89 0.58 28.84
CA GLU A 255 -14.97 1.18 28.05
C GLU A 255 -14.58 1.35 26.59
N ILE A 256 -13.37 1.87 26.31
CA ILE A 256 -12.87 2.04 24.93
C ILE A 256 -12.65 0.67 24.27
N LYS A 257 -12.06 -0.28 25.01
CA LYS A 257 -11.94 -1.67 24.56
C LYS A 257 -13.29 -2.30 24.24
N GLY A 258 -14.29 -2.08 25.10
CA GLY A 258 -15.66 -2.54 24.92
C GLY A 258 -16.32 -1.92 23.68
N ALA A 259 -16.16 -0.62 23.48
CA ALA A 259 -16.67 0.11 22.32
C ALA A 259 -16.05 -0.41 21.02
N TRP A 260 -14.73 -0.63 20.99
CA TRP A 260 -14.04 -1.23 19.85
C TRP A 260 -14.55 -2.65 19.55
N ASN A 261 -14.63 -3.51 20.56
CA ASN A 261 -15.11 -4.88 20.41
C ASN A 261 -16.54 -4.92 19.86
N LEU A 262 -17.43 -4.07 20.39
CA LEU A 262 -18.81 -3.97 19.91
C LEU A 262 -18.85 -3.52 18.44
N LEU A 263 -18.09 -2.48 18.10
CA LEU A 263 -18.03 -1.94 16.75
C LEU A 263 -17.54 -2.98 15.73
N VAL A 264 -16.41 -3.64 16.02
CA VAL A 264 -15.86 -4.69 15.14
C VAL A 264 -16.81 -5.87 15.04
N ARG A 265 -17.38 -6.33 16.16
CA ARG A 265 -18.32 -7.45 16.18
C ARG A 265 -19.56 -7.14 15.34
N GLN A 266 -20.17 -5.97 15.52
CA GLN A 266 -21.36 -5.56 14.77
C GLN A 266 -21.05 -5.52 13.27
N TYR A 267 -19.94 -4.86 12.89
CA TYR A 267 -19.55 -4.77 11.49
C TYR A 267 -19.33 -6.15 10.87
N MET A 268 -18.68 -7.07 11.59
CA MET A 268 -18.45 -8.45 11.15
C MET A 268 -19.72 -9.28 11.05
N GLN A 269 -20.69 -9.08 11.94
CA GLN A 269 -21.98 -9.78 11.87
C GLN A 269 -22.81 -9.32 10.66
N GLU A 270 -22.81 -8.03 10.37
CA GLU A 270 -23.61 -7.44 9.29
C GLU A 270 -22.95 -7.61 7.91
N ASN A 271 -21.62 -7.62 7.85
CA ASN A 271 -20.88 -7.59 6.58
C ASN A 271 -19.98 -8.81 6.38
N GLY A 272 -19.92 -9.77 7.31
CA GLY A 272 -18.97 -10.89 7.30
C GLY A 272 -19.08 -11.84 6.09
N ASN A 273 -20.23 -11.89 5.41
CA ASN A 273 -20.37 -12.66 4.16
C ASN A 273 -19.87 -11.90 2.92
N ALA A 274 -19.84 -10.56 2.97
CA ALA A 274 -19.36 -9.69 1.89
C ALA A 274 -17.89 -9.25 2.09
N VAL A 275 -17.40 -9.37 3.31
CA VAL A 275 -16.06 -9.02 3.74
C VAL A 275 -15.23 -10.30 3.84
N GLU A 276 -14.22 -10.39 2.98
CA GLU A 276 -13.30 -11.52 2.91
C GLU A 276 -12.63 -11.83 4.26
N SER A 277 -12.36 -13.11 4.50
CA SER A 277 -11.77 -13.66 5.74
C SER A 277 -10.49 -12.95 6.20
N PHE A 278 -9.77 -12.27 5.29
CA PHE A 278 -8.58 -11.49 5.60
C PHE A 278 -8.84 -10.31 6.54
N LEU A 279 -10.04 -9.71 6.53
CA LEU A 279 -10.27 -8.48 7.30
C LEU A 279 -10.19 -8.74 8.81
N TYR A 280 -10.57 -9.95 9.22
CA TYR A 280 -10.50 -10.38 10.60
C TYR A 280 -9.07 -10.38 11.13
N GLU A 281 -8.09 -10.82 10.33
CA GLU A 281 -6.68 -10.82 10.73
C GLU A 281 -6.18 -9.40 10.97
N PHE A 282 -6.46 -8.49 10.04
CA PHE A 282 -6.03 -7.09 10.15
C PHE A 282 -6.68 -6.37 11.33
N LEU A 283 -8.00 -6.56 11.54
CA LEU A 283 -8.68 -5.95 12.68
C LEU A 283 -8.25 -6.58 14.01
N SER A 284 -7.92 -7.87 14.04
CA SER A 284 -7.33 -8.52 15.21
C SER A 284 -5.96 -7.89 15.55
N GLN A 285 -5.12 -7.64 14.53
CA GLN A 285 -3.84 -6.95 14.71
C GLN A 285 -4.04 -5.51 15.24
N ILE A 286 -5.02 -4.76 14.72
CA ILE A 286 -5.37 -3.42 15.21
C ILE A 286 -5.90 -3.49 16.66
N SER A 287 -6.76 -4.47 16.95
CA SER A 287 -7.30 -4.73 18.30
C SER A 287 -6.19 -4.93 19.32
N SER A 288 -5.17 -5.70 18.96
CA SER A 288 -4.00 -5.91 19.82
C SER A 288 -3.16 -4.64 19.95
N THR A 289 -2.91 -3.94 18.84
CA THR A 289 -1.99 -2.78 18.79
C THR A 289 -2.49 -1.58 19.58
N TYR A 290 -3.77 -1.21 19.41
CA TYR A 290 -4.32 0.01 20.01
C TYR A 290 -5.16 -0.24 21.26
N PHE A 291 -5.71 -1.45 21.41
CA PHE A 291 -6.69 -1.75 22.46
C PHE A 291 -6.17 -2.79 23.46
N GLY A 292 -4.99 -3.37 23.25
CA GLY A 292 -4.43 -4.41 24.12
C GLY A 292 -5.28 -5.69 24.17
N LEU A 293 -6.14 -5.90 23.16
CA LEU A 293 -7.04 -7.05 23.11
C LEU A 293 -6.31 -8.26 22.55
N ALA A 294 -6.39 -9.38 23.27
CA ALA A 294 -5.81 -10.64 22.81
C ALA A 294 -6.57 -11.13 21.56
N PRO A 295 -5.85 -11.70 20.56
CA PRO A 295 -6.52 -12.34 19.45
C PRO A 295 -7.43 -13.47 19.97
N PRO A 296 -8.63 -13.63 19.40
CA PRO A 296 -9.54 -14.70 19.76
C PRO A 296 -8.85 -16.05 19.52
N ARG A 297 -8.68 -16.83 20.60
CA ARG A 297 -7.98 -18.12 20.56
C ARG A 297 -8.77 -19.08 19.67
N ARG A 298 -8.09 -19.80 18.77
CA ARG A 298 -8.72 -20.89 18.02
C ARG A 298 -8.95 -22.07 18.98
N ASN A 299 -10.06 -22.79 18.84
CA ASN A 299 -10.39 -23.93 19.72
C ASN A 299 -9.30 -25.01 19.81
N MET A 300 -8.47 -25.18 18.78
CA MET A 300 -7.31 -26.09 18.81
C MET A 300 -6.22 -25.65 19.79
N ASP A 301 -6.04 -24.35 19.97
CA ASP A 301 -5.04 -23.80 20.90
C ASP A 301 -5.43 -24.02 22.36
N MET A 302 -6.73 -24.21 22.65
CA MET A 302 -7.23 -24.50 24.00
C MET A 302 -6.79 -25.88 24.48
N LEU A 303 -6.85 -26.91 23.63
CA LEU A 303 -6.41 -28.26 23.98
C LEU A 303 -4.89 -28.32 24.18
N SER A 304 -4.13 -27.64 23.30
CA SER A 304 -2.66 -27.57 23.40
C SER A 304 -2.19 -26.78 24.61
N SER A 305 -2.82 -25.64 24.92
CA SER A 305 -2.48 -24.83 26.10
C SER A 305 -2.88 -25.49 27.42
N MET A 306 -3.97 -26.27 27.45
CA MET A 306 -4.32 -27.11 28.60
C MET A 306 -3.32 -28.26 28.79
N LEU A 307 -2.88 -28.91 27.70
CA LEU A 307 -1.87 -29.96 27.75
C LEU A 307 -0.50 -29.41 28.21
N SER A 308 -0.14 -28.21 27.75
CA SER A 308 1.09 -27.51 28.16
C SER A 308 1.05 -27.02 29.60
N GLY A 309 -0.12 -26.52 30.06
CA GLY A 309 -0.36 -26.16 31.46
C GLY A 309 -0.35 -27.36 32.41
N MET A 310 -0.75 -28.54 31.92
CA MET A 310 -0.66 -29.80 32.66
C MET A 310 0.76 -30.39 32.67
N MET A 311 1.63 -29.98 31.73
CA MET A 311 3.00 -30.47 31.59
C MET A 311 4.06 -29.57 32.25
N GLY A 312 3.64 -28.58 33.05
CA GLY A 312 4.50 -27.92 34.04
C GLY A 312 5.67 -27.10 33.49
N GLY A 313 5.51 -26.44 32.35
CA GLY A 313 6.55 -25.58 31.76
C GLY A 313 6.31 -24.09 32.02
N GLY A 314 7.01 -23.50 32.99
CA GLY A 314 7.07 -22.04 33.15
C GLY A 314 7.79 -21.41 31.96
N ALA A 315 7.08 -20.60 31.17
CA ALA A 315 7.68 -19.87 30.05
C ALA A 315 8.46 -18.65 30.57
N PRO A 316 9.73 -18.45 30.16
CA PRO A 316 10.46 -17.24 30.48
C PRO A 316 9.78 -16.04 29.79
N SER A 317 9.61 -14.97 30.55
CA SER A 317 9.13 -13.69 30.03
C SER A 317 10.20 -13.11 29.11
N ALA A 318 10.03 -13.27 27.81
CA ALA A 318 10.82 -12.56 26.82
C ALA A 318 10.44 -11.07 26.87
N ASP A 319 11.43 -10.23 27.11
CA ASP A 319 11.35 -8.78 27.03
C ASP A 319 10.92 -8.40 25.59
N LYS A 320 9.64 -8.04 25.43
CA LYS A 320 9.05 -7.74 24.13
C LYS A 320 9.39 -6.30 23.77
N GLY A 321 10.55 -6.09 23.15
CA GLY A 321 10.77 -4.89 22.33
C GLY A 321 9.60 -4.70 21.36
N GLU A 322 9.23 -3.44 21.10
CA GLU A 322 8.11 -3.15 20.21
C GLU A 322 8.35 -3.80 18.82
N PRO A 323 7.37 -4.55 18.28
CA PRO A 323 7.53 -5.19 16.98
C PRO A 323 7.78 -4.16 15.89
N ALA A 324 8.72 -4.44 14.99
CA ALA A 324 9.05 -3.59 13.85
C ALA A 324 7.81 -3.26 13.01
N ILE A 325 7.72 -2.00 12.56
CA ILE A 325 6.65 -1.51 11.70
C ILE A 325 6.71 -2.25 10.37
N MET A 326 5.65 -3.00 10.05
CA MET A 326 5.48 -3.69 8.76
C MET A 326 4.25 -3.15 8.06
N ILE A 327 4.39 -2.79 6.78
CA ILE A 327 3.25 -2.41 5.95
C ILE A 327 2.59 -3.68 5.40
N LYS A 328 1.30 -3.82 5.65
CA LYS A 328 0.50 -4.92 5.10
C LYS A 328 -0.64 -4.34 4.26
N GLN A 329 -0.58 -4.57 2.96
CA GLN A 329 -1.66 -4.20 2.03
C GLN A 329 -2.80 -5.20 2.12
N LEU A 330 -4.02 -4.74 1.82
CA LEU A 330 -5.16 -5.63 1.60
C LEU A 330 -4.96 -6.41 0.29
N PRO A 331 -5.49 -7.65 0.17
CA PRO A 331 -5.40 -8.44 -1.06
C PRO A 331 -5.84 -7.66 -2.29
N LYS A 332 -5.18 -7.88 -3.43
CA LYS A 332 -5.53 -7.21 -4.69
C LYS A 332 -7.00 -7.54 -5.06
N PRO A 333 -7.84 -6.55 -5.40
CA PRO A 333 -9.17 -6.82 -5.96
C PRO A 333 -9.07 -7.76 -7.18
N ALA A 334 -10.06 -8.64 -7.36
CA ALA A 334 -10.09 -9.58 -8.47
C ALA A 334 -10.04 -8.84 -9.83
N ASP A 335 -9.29 -9.39 -10.79
CA ASP A 335 -9.21 -8.77 -12.11
C ASP A 335 -10.55 -8.95 -12.85
N VAL A 336 -11.17 -7.82 -13.22
CA VAL A 336 -12.46 -7.73 -13.91
C VAL A 336 -12.39 -8.22 -15.38
N GLN A 337 -11.26 -8.78 -15.81
CA GLN A 337 -11.06 -9.30 -17.17
C GLN A 337 -10.94 -10.83 -17.24
N ALA A 338 -11.22 -11.57 -16.16
CA ALA A 338 -10.90 -12.99 -16.09
C ALA A 338 -12.12 -13.93 -15.95
N LYS A 339 -12.92 -14.04 -17.01
CA LYS A 339 -13.41 -15.36 -17.44
C LYS A 339 -12.73 -15.75 -18.74
N LYS A 340 -11.59 -16.46 -18.65
CA LYS A 340 -11.15 -17.30 -19.76
C LYS A 340 -12.21 -18.39 -19.98
N PRO A 341 -12.61 -18.70 -21.24
CA PRO A 341 -13.38 -19.90 -21.52
C PRO A 341 -12.61 -21.13 -21.01
N ALA A 342 -13.33 -22.14 -20.53
CA ALA A 342 -12.75 -23.41 -20.08
C ALA A 342 -11.73 -23.92 -21.13
N ALA A 343 -10.53 -24.25 -20.66
CA ALA A 343 -9.45 -24.73 -21.51
C ALA A 343 -9.83 -26.06 -22.17
N THR A 344 -9.88 -26.07 -23.51
CA THR A 344 -9.65 -27.29 -24.29
C THR A 344 -8.21 -27.78 -24.06
N PRO A 345 -7.96 -29.10 -24.00
CA PRO A 345 -6.64 -29.63 -23.72
C PRO A 345 -5.72 -29.37 -24.92
N SER A 346 -4.70 -28.54 -24.75
CA SER A 346 -3.65 -28.32 -25.74
C SER A 346 -2.29 -28.74 -25.19
N ALA A 347 -1.67 -29.67 -25.92
CA ALA A 347 -0.27 -30.05 -26.15
C ALA A 347 0.87 -29.52 -25.24
N PRO A 348 2.00 -30.26 -25.12
CA PRO A 348 3.05 -30.00 -24.14
C PRO A 348 3.75 -28.64 -24.32
N ASN A 349 4.18 -28.09 -23.20
CA ASN A 349 4.74 -26.74 -23.05
C ASN A 349 6.09 -26.56 -23.75
N ALA A 350 6.28 -25.36 -24.29
CA ALA A 350 7.55 -24.83 -24.80
C ALA A 350 8.54 -24.48 -23.67
N SER A 351 8.82 -25.41 -22.75
CA SER A 351 9.90 -25.26 -21.76
C SER A 351 11.21 -25.92 -22.16
N GLU A 352 11.27 -26.63 -23.30
CA GLU A 352 12.52 -27.22 -23.81
C GLU A 352 13.38 -26.25 -24.64
N ALA A 353 12.85 -25.09 -25.04
CA ALA A 353 13.60 -24.14 -25.87
C ALA A 353 14.46 -23.16 -25.05
N ASP A 354 14.15 -22.95 -23.76
CA ASP A 354 14.90 -22.03 -22.88
C ASP A 354 16.03 -22.75 -22.11
N GLU A 355 16.01 -24.09 -21.98
CA GLU A 355 17.09 -24.84 -21.33
C GLU A 355 18.30 -25.09 -22.25
N LEU A 356 18.19 -24.81 -23.56
CA LEU A 356 19.28 -25.01 -24.53
C LEU A 356 20.17 -23.78 -24.77
N MET A 357 19.87 -22.64 -24.14
CA MET A 357 20.64 -21.40 -24.31
C MET A 357 21.73 -21.20 -23.25
N ASP A 358 21.71 -21.97 -22.17
CA ASP A 358 22.68 -21.84 -21.06
C ASP A 358 23.90 -22.78 -21.20
N ASP A 359 23.87 -23.75 -22.12
CA ASP A 359 24.94 -24.76 -22.28
C ASP A 359 26.03 -24.41 -23.33
N GLU A 360 26.00 -23.22 -23.94
CA GLU A 360 26.98 -22.83 -24.98
C GLU A 360 27.92 -21.68 -24.59
N MET A 361 28.11 -21.46 -23.29
CA MET A 361 29.07 -20.48 -22.73
C MET A 361 29.82 -21.07 -21.53
N ASP A 362 30.63 -22.10 -21.78
CA ASP A 362 31.81 -22.45 -20.97
C ASP A 362 33.02 -22.72 -21.89
#